data_AF-A0A183HBM1-F1
#
_entry.id   AF-A0A183HBM1-F1
#
_cell.length_a   1.000
_cell.length_b   1.000
_cell.length_c   1.000
_cell.angle_alpha   90.00
_cell.angle_beta   90.00
_cell.angle_gamma   90.00
#
_symmetry.space_group_name_H-M   'P 1'
#
loop_
_entity.id
_entity.type
_entity.pdbx_description
1 polymer ?
#
loop_
_entity_poly.entity_id
_entity_poly.type
_entity_poly.pdbx_seq_one_letter_code
_entity_poly.pdbx_strand_id
1 'polypeptide(L)'
;MPCCYLLPNVYLIMLVYCQFVTAKQRFERYALPTDHIVVHSSNSNVSVTDWVVVISDESKIEFQEKFLRGKVWSGNSTLYFQPHGQTENFSAHNDVFSIFELSQVMLQTKCEQIQMFLRSNRSTDGHSYMEYRADKNVNLIFSSGITQVNAFSGQWAHVSVVTWQLPVSSQVTIGSNILSNLSRQLYIASVSSNYNINITAFDAQMQMRYGNITVHITPDYRFLRIRSELYVVNLKTIISPFEISISDHEMIVRCENEQAIVQLLPNSSNIIIGTNQYSKMIIDRGREAVILGGREVRPAGNINLLSMQLKILLKSGNISFIHASTNRSQI
;
A
#
# COMPACT_ATOMS: atom_id res chain seq x y z
N MET A 1 -14.01 44.18 -3.63
CA MET A 1 -12.61 43.76 -3.82
C MET A 1 -12.43 42.42 -3.10
N PRO A 2 -12.42 41.28 -3.81
CA PRO A 2 -12.25 39.99 -3.15
C PRO A 2 -10.77 39.62 -3.07
N CYS A 3 -10.33 39.31 -1.85
CA CYS A 3 -9.01 38.81 -1.52
C CYS A 3 -8.76 37.41 -2.09
N CYS A 4 -7.62 37.25 -2.75
CA CYS A 4 -7.03 35.96 -3.09
C CYS A 4 -6.56 35.24 -1.82
N TYR A 5 -7.13 34.08 -1.52
CA TYR A 5 -6.49 33.08 -0.65
C TYR A 5 -5.71 32.10 -1.52
N LEU A 6 -4.38 32.19 -1.44
CA LEU A 6 -3.43 31.24 -1.99
C LEU A 6 -3.52 29.91 -1.21
N LEU A 7 -3.88 28.84 -1.90
CA LEU A 7 -3.70 27.45 -1.46
C LEU A 7 -2.30 26.98 -1.88
N PRO A 8 -1.37 26.65 -0.96
CA PRO A 8 -0.02 26.23 -1.36
C PRO A 8 0.15 24.72 -1.57
N ASN A 9 -0.88 23.88 -1.40
CA ASN A 9 -0.68 22.42 -1.28
C ASN A 9 -1.10 21.54 -2.47
N VAL A 10 -1.65 22.11 -3.55
CA VAL A 10 -2.03 21.31 -4.75
C VAL A 10 -0.88 21.25 -5.76
N TYR A 11 0.06 22.21 -5.71
CA TYR A 11 1.17 22.29 -6.67
C TYR A 11 2.21 21.18 -6.49
N LEU A 12 2.42 20.65 -5.28
CA LEU A 12 3.45 19.63 -5.05
C LEU A 12 3.10 18.26 -5.66
N ILE A 13 1.81 17.92 -5.69
CA ILE A 13 1.34 16.63 -6.26
C ILE A 13 1.33 16.69 -7.80
N MET A 14 0.97 17.84 -8.37
CA MET A 14 1.04 18.05 -9.82
C MET A 14 2.48 18.20 -10.34
N LEU A 15 3.42 18.74 -9.55
CA LEU A 15 4.84 18.78 -9.93
C LEU A 15 5.46 17.39 -10.01
N VAL A 16 5.07 16.49 -9.10
CA VAL A 16 5.44 15.08 -9.18
C VAL A 16 4.84 14.46 -10.45
N TYR A 17 3.55 14.69 -10.74
CA TYR A 17 2.89 14.18 -11.95
C TYR A 17 3.47 14.74 -13.28
N CYS A 18 3.89 16.00 -13.31
CA CYS A 18 4.42 16.67 -14.50
C CYS A 18 5.92 16.45 -14.75
N GLN A 19 6.72 16.06 -13.75
CA GLN A 19 8.11 15.66 -13.97
C GLN A 19 8.25 14.23 -14.54
N PHE A 20 7.18 13.42 -14.51
CA PHE A 20 7.19 12.04 -15.03
C PHE A 20 6.98 11.89 -16.53
N VAL A 21 6.77 12.99 -17.27
CA VAL A 21 6.64 12.97 -18.74
C VAL A 21 7.69 13.89 -19.34
N THR A 22 8.97 13.53 -19.17
CA THR A 22 10.04 14.16 -19.94
C THR A 22 10.54 13.19 -21.02
N ALA A 23 10.65 13.73 -22.23
CA ALA A 23 11.05 13.14 -23.51
C ALA A 23 10.05 12.16 -24.18
N LYS A 24 9.30 12.69 -25.16
CA LYS A 24 8.78 11.91 -26.31
C LYS A 24 9.97 11.35 -27.11
N GLN A 25 10.54 10.23 -26.69
CA GLN A 25 11.34 9.39 -27.59
C GLN A 25 10.37 8.62 -28.49
N ARG A 26 10.60 8.70 -29.81
CA ARG A 26 9.82 7.97 -30.81
C ARG A 26 10.40 6.56 -30.89
N PHE A 27 9.87 5.64 -30.09
CA PHE A 27 10.25 4.24 -30.16
C PHE A 27 9.75 3.59 -31.45
N GLU A 28 10.58 2.70 -32.02
CA GLU A 28 10.15 1.82 -33.10
C GLU A 28 9.33 0.66 -32.51
N ARG A 29 8.30 0.23 -33.24
CA ARG A 29 7.49 -0.95 -32.85
C ARG A 29 8.06 -2.16 -33.57
N TYR A 30 8.45 -3.18 -32.81
CA TYR A 30 8.94 -4.44 -33.37
C TYR A 30 7.80 -5.46 -33.48
N ALA A 31 7.70 -6.12 -34.64
CA ALA A 31 6.74 -7.19 -34.85
C ALA A 31 7.22 -8.47 -34.16
N LEU A 32 6.39 -9.03 -33.29
CA LEU A 32 6.63 -10.29 -32.60
C LEU A 32 5.66 -11.37 -33.10
N PRO A 33 5.97 -12.67 -32.93
CA PRO A 33 5.06 -13.76 -33.29
C PRO A 33 3.87 -13.88 -32.33
N THR A 34 3.50 -12.80 -31.63
CA THR A 34 2.45 -12.75 -30.63
C THR A 34 1.75 -11.38 -30.65
N ASP A 35 0.45 -11.40 -30.37
CA ASP A 35 -0.37 -10.19 -30.23
C ASP A 35 -0.47 -9.71 -28.77
N HIS A 36 -0.07 -10.53 -27.78
CA HIS A 36 -0.20 -10.21 -26.36
C HIS A 36 1.04 -9.52 -25.76
N ILE A 37 2.13 -9.40 -26.53
CA ILE A 37 3.33 -8.66 -26.13
C ILE A 37 3.63 -7.63 -27.20
N VAL A 38 3.81 -6.38 -26.80
CA VAL A 38 4.25 -5.31 -27.71
C VAL A 38 5.55 -4.71 -27.17
N VAL A 39 6.59 -4.72 -28.01
CA VAL A 39 7.89 -4.13 -27.69
C VAL A 39 8.08 -2.84 -28.47
N HIS A 40 8.35 -1.78 -27.73
CA HIS A 40 8.77 -0.48 -28.22
C HIS A 40 10.18 -0.21 -27.71
N SER A 41 11.12 0.10 -28.60
CA SER A 41 12.51 0.33 -28.18
C SER A 41 13.25 1.24 -29.16
N SER A 42 14.36 1.82 -28.71
CA SER A 42 15.32 2.51 -29.57
C SER A 42 16.10 1.54 -30.46
N ASN A 43 16.41 0.35 -29.93
CA ASN A 43 17.11 -0.72 -30.61
C ASN A 43 16.77 -2.06 -29.95
N SER A 44 16.27 -3.02 -30.73
CA SER A 44 15.98 -4.37 -30.27
C SER A 44 16.71 -5.42 -31.10
N ASN A 45 17.34 -6.37 -30.43
CA ASN A 45 17.76 -7.62 -31.04
C ASN A 45 16.73 -8.71 -30.73
N VAL A 46 16.14 -9.29 -31.78
CA VAL A 46 15.11 -10.33 -31.68
C VAL A 46 15.66 -11.61 -32.29
N SER A 47 15.75 -12.67 -31.49
CA SER A 47 16.08 -14.01 -31.95
C SER A 47 14.92 -14.97 -31.70
N VAL A 48 14.59 -15.80 -32.69
CA VAL A 48 13.49 -16.75 -32.62
C VAL A 48 14.04 -18.16 -32.83
N THR A 49 13.98 -18.98 -31.79
CA THR A 49 14.25 -20.42 -31.83
C THR A 49 13.09 -21.18 -31.15
N ASP A 50 13.34 -22.07 -30.21
CA ASP A 50 12.31 -22.65 -29.33
C ASP A 50 11.70 -21.59 -28.39
N TRP A 51 12.46 -20.53 -28.12
CA TRP A 51 12.03 -19.33 -27.41
C TRP A 51 12.25 -18.11 -28.28
N VAL A 52 11.39 -17.12 -28.10
CA VAL A 52 11.63 -15.77 -28.59
C VAL A 52 12.39 -15.02 -27.51
N VAL A 53 13.55 -14.48 -27.87
CA VAL A 53 14.36 -13.64 -27.01
C VAL A 53 14.41 -12.25 -27.60
N VAL A 54 14.08 -11.26 -26.78
CA VAL A 54 14.10 -9.84 -27.15
C VAL A 54 14.99 -9.12 -26.16
N ILE A 55 16.11 -8.59 -26.65
CA ILE A 55 17.01 -7.72 -25.88
C ILE A 55 16.82 -6.31 -26.42
N SER A 56 16.53 -5.35 -25.55
CA SER A 56 16.16 -4.00 -25.95
C SER A 56 16.83 -2.93 -25.09
N ASP A 57 17.36 -1.91 -25.75
CA ASP A 57 17.88 -0.69 -25.14
C ASP A 57 16.79 0.38 -25.14
N GLU A 58 16.65 1.11 -24.03
CA GLU A 58 15.60 2.13 -23.81
C GLU A 58 14.24 1.65 -24.33
N SER A 59 13.56 0.86 -23.52
CA SER A 59 12.40 0.09 -23.96
C SER A 59 11.16 0.44 -23.16
N LYS A 60 10.02 0.23 -23.82
CA LYS A 60 8.70 0.10 -23.24
C LYS A 60 8.11 -1.22 -23.71
N ILE A 61 7.86 -2.13 -22.78
CA ILE A 61 7.28 -3.44 -23.05
C ILE A 61 5.88 -3.49 -22.46
N GLU A 62 4.91 -3.83 -23.31
CA GLU A 62 3.50 -3.98 -22.93
C GLU A 62 3.11 -5.45 -22.92
N PHE A 63 2.54 -5.89 -21.80
CA PHE A 63 1.90 -7.19 -21.62
C PHE A 63 0.38 -6.97 -21.68
N GLN A 64 -0.27 -7.57 -22.67
CA GLN A 64 -1.70 -7.42 -22.95
C GLN A 64 -2.44 -8.73 -22.68
N GLU A 65 -2.34 -9.25 -21.46
CA GLU A 65 -3.07 -10.45 -21.08
C GLU A 65 -4.54 -10.15 -20.79
N LYS A 66 -5.39 -11.19 -20.91
CA LYS A 66 -6.83 -11.09 -20.68
C LYS A 66 -7.16 -10.57 -19.28
N PHE A 67 -6.45 -11.08 -18.28
CA PHE A 67 -6.70 -10.75 -16.88
C PHE A 67 -5.67 -9.80 -16.29
N LEU A 68 -4.53 -9.57 -16.95
CA LEU A 68 -3.45 -8.73 -16.43
C LEU A 68 -2.92 -7.84 -17.56
N ARG A 69 -2.84 -6.54 -17.32
CA ARG A 69 -2.19 -5.62 -18.26
C ARG A 69 -0.98 -5.00 -17.60
N GLY A 70 0.16 -5.06 -18.27
CA GLY A 70 1.42 -4.58 -17.74
C GLY A 70 2.08 -3.64 -18.73
N LYS A 71 2.74 -2.60 -18.22
CA LYS A 71 3.66 -1.75 -18.98
C LYS A 71 4.92 -1.58 -18.16
N VAL A 72 6.07 -1.84 -18.76
CA VAL A 72 7.37 -1.62 -18.13
C VAL A 72 8.22 -0.75 -19.02
N TRP A 73 8.76 0.32 -18.46
CA TRP A 73 9.74 1.21 -19.06
C TRP A 73 11.10 0.98 -18.39
N SER A 74 12.17 0.95 -19.17
CA SER A 74 13.52 0.67 -18.67
C SER A 74 14.61 1.12 -19.63
N GLY A 75 15.81 1.43 -19.12
CA GLY A 75 16.97 1.70 -19.95
C GLY A 75 17.54 0.45 -20.64
N ASN A 76 17.37 -0.74 -20.05
CA ASN A 76 17.69 -2.02 -20.68
C ASN A 76 16.68 -3.07 -20.25
N SER A 77 16.30 -3.96 -21.17
CA SER A 77 15.43 -5.09 -20.86
C SER A 77 15.77 -6.33 -21.66
N THR A 78 15.51 -7.48 -21.05
CA THR A 78 15.50 -8.78 -21.73
C THR A 78 14.19 -9.50 -21.46
N LEU A 79 13.55 -9.97 -22.53
CA LEU A 79 12.31 -10.74 -22.50
C LEU A 79 12.51 -12.09 -23.18
N TYR A 80 12.09 -13.16 -22.52
CA TYR A 80 12.04 -14.52 -23.06
C TYR A 80 10.59 -15.01 -23.02
N PHE A 81 10.05 -15.47 -24.13
CA PHE A 81 8.72 -16.06 -24.17
C PHE A 81 8.60 -17.16 -25.22
N GLN A 82 7.62 -18.04 -25.05
CA GLN A 82 7.34 -19.10 -26.02
C GLN A 82 6.51 -18.53 -27.20
N PRO A 83 6.76 -18.91 -28.47
CA PRO A 83 6.04 -18.37 -29.63
C PRO A 83 4.50 -18.50 -29.58
N HIS A 84 3.97 -19.54 -28.93
CA HIS A 84 2.53 -19.74 -28.70
C HIS A 84 2.13 -19.49 -27.22
N GLY A 85 2.92 -18.63 -26.55
CA GLY A 85 3.39 -18.87 -25.20
C GLY A 85 2.38 -18.87 -24.08
N GLN A 86 2.67 -19.66 -23.05
CA GLN A 86 1.98 -19.64 -21.76
C GLN A 86 2.85 -19.04 -20.66
N THR A 87 4.13 -18.79 -20.96
CA THR A 87 5.14 -18.37 -19.98
C THR A 87 6.05 -17.32 -20.58
N GLU A 88 6.33 -16.30 -19.77
CA GLU A 88 7.16 -15.17 -20.11
C GLU A 88 8.11 -14.87 -18.94
N ASN A 89 9.40 -14.75 -19.22
CA ASN A 89 10.42 -14.29 -18.26
C ASN A 89 10.92 -12.93 -18.71
N PHE A 90 10.88 -11.97 -17.81
CA PHE A 90 11.22 -10.60 -18.11
C PHE A 90 12.21 -10.04 -17.08
N SER A 91 13.20 -9.31 -17.54
CA SER A 91 14.13 -8.58 -16.68
C SER A 91 14.36 -7.20 -17.25
N ALA A 92 14.47 -6.22 -16.37
CA ALA A 92 14.74 -4.84 -16.75
C ALA A 92 15.65 -4.17 -15.74
N HIS A 93 16.45 -3.22 -16.23
CA HIS A 93 17.47 -2.50 -15.47
C HIS A 93 17.52 -1.03 -15.89
N ASN A 94 18.14 -0.21 -15.04
CA ASN A 94 18.38 1.21 -15.21
C ASN A 94 17.07 2.03 -15.22
N ASP A 95 16.72 2.61 -14.06
CA ASP A 95 15.52 3.44 -13.88
C ASP A 95 14.22 2.78 -14.37
N VAL A 96 13.94 1.60 -13.83
CA VAL A 96 12.74 0.84 -14.18
C VAL A 96 11.50 1.49 -13.59
N PHE A 97 10.49 1.67 -14.43
CA PHE A 97 9.13 2.04 -14.03
C PHE A 97 8.14 1.02 -14.57
N SER A 98 7.24 0.51 -13.73
CA SER A 98 6.22 -0.44 -14.14
C SER A 98 4.84 -0.04 -13.64
N ILE A 99 3.82 -0.37 -14.44
CA ILE A 99 2.41 -0.28 -14.08
C ILE A 99 1.75 -1.60 -14.46
N PHE A 100 1.14 -2.27 -13.49
CA PHE A 100 0.31 -3.45 -13.68
C PHE A 100 -1.12 -3.16 -13.24
N GLU A 101 -2.07 -3.46 -14.11
CA GLU A 101 -3.50 -3.28 -13.90
C GLU A 101 -4.19 -4.65 -13.90
N LEU A 102 -4.98 -4.90 -12.87
CA LEU A 102 -5.77 -6.12 -12.68
C LEU A 102 -7.14 -5.74 -12.16
N SER A 103 -8.18 -5.87 -12.98
CA SER A 103 -9.57 -5.55 -12.62
C SER A 103 -9.75 -4.15 -12.01
N GLN A 104 -9.78 -4.04 -10.68
CA GLN A 104 -9.97 -2.80 -9.91
C GLN A 104 -8.72 -2.40 -9.12
N VAL A 105 -7.59 -3.07 -9.39
CA VAL A 105 -6.31 -2.84 -8.75
C VAL A 105 -5.31 -2.30 -9.75
N MET A 106 -4.50 -1.37 -9.26
CA MET A 106 -3.32 -0.87 -9.94
C MET A 106 -2.11 -1.03 -9.02
N LEU A 107 -1.03 -1.52 -9.59
CA LEU A 107 0.26 -1.66 -8.95
C LEU A 107 1.29 -0.91 -9.77
N GLN A 108 1.90 0.11 -9.19
CA GLN A 108 2.97 0.88 -9.82
C GLN A 108 4.26 0.68 -9.04
N THR A 109 5.38 0.49 -9.74
CA THR A 109 6.68 0.30 -9.11
C THR A 109 7.75 1.10 -9.83
N LYS A 110 8.59 1.81 -9.07
CA LYS A 110 9.84 2.42 -9.55
C LYS A 110 11.00 1.78 -8.79
N CYS A 111 12.05 1.37 -9.50
CA CYS A 111 13.23 0.69 -8.94
C CYS A 111 14.40 0.72 -9.93
N GLU A 112 15.57 0.24 -9.52
CA GLU A 112 16.71 0.10 -10.45
C GLU A 112 16.65 -1.18 -11.29
N GLN A 113 16.04 -2.24 -10.75
CA GLN A 113 15.99 -3.55 -11.39
C GLN A 113 14.67 -4.25 -11.07
N ILE A 114 14.11 -4.90 -12.09
CA ILE A 114 12.98 -5.82 -11.93
C ILE A 114 13.30 -7.18 -12.58
N GLN A 115 12.87 -8.25 -11.94
CA GLN A 115 12.80 -9.59 -12.50
C GLN A 115 11.36 -10.08 -12.36
N MET A 116 10.76 -10.51 -13.45
CA MET A 116 9.36 -10.90 -13.51
C MET A 116 9.23 -12.24 -14.22
N PHE A 117 8.38 -13.09 -13.67
CA PHE A 117 7.84 -14.27 -14.31
C PHE A 117 6.33 -14.09 -14.48
N LEU A 118 5.84 -14.38 -15.68
CA LEU A 118 4.43 -14.36 -16.00
C LEU A 118 4.06 -15.74 -16.56
N ARG A 119 2.90 -16.24 -16.14
CA ARG A 119 2.26 -17.41 -16.69
C ARG A 119 0.81 -17.09 -16.97
N SER A 120 0.41 -17.24 -18.22
CA SER A 120 -0.90 -16.83 -18.70
C SER A 120 -1.67 -18.03 -19.22
N ASN A 121 -2.86 -18.28 -18.65
CA ASN A 121 -3.85 -19.18 -19.25
C ASN A 121 -4.96 -18.35 -19.88
N ARG A 122 -5.05 -18.41 -21.22
CA ARG A 122 -5.98 -17.60 -22.02
C ARG A 122 -7.30 -18.31 -22.32
N SER A 123 -7.56 -19.47 -21.71
CA SER A 123 -8.86 -20.13 -21.78
C SER A 123 -9.97 -19.25 -21.17
N THR A 124 -11.23 -19.62 -21.42
CA THR A 124 -12.40 -18.89 -20.91
C THR A 124 -12.43 -18.82 -19.39
N ASP A 125 -12.01 -19.91 -18.74
CA ASP A 125 -11.85 -20.15 -17.30
C ASP A 125 -10.40 -19.96 -16.81
N GLY A 126 -9.53 -19.43 -17.67
CA GLY A 126 -8.09 -19.38 -17.41
C GLY A 126 -7.72 -18.50 -16.23
N HIS A 127 -6.62 -18.86 -15.58
CA HIS A 127 -6.01 -18.13 -14.48
C HIS A 127 -4.60 -17.71 -14.87
N SER A 128 -4.21 -16.52 -14.44
CA SER A 128 -2.90 -15.94 -14.70
C SER A 128 -2.13 -15.85 -13.39
N TYR A 129 -0.83 -16.05 -13.48
CA TYR A 129 0.09 -15.91 -12.38
C TYR A 129 1.18 -14.94 -12.79
N MET A 130 1.43 -13.93 -11.99
CA MET A 130 2.57 -13.04 -12.14
C MET A 130 3.34 -13.02 -10.83
N GLU A 131 4.64 -13.12 -10.93
CA GLU A 131 5.55 -12.90 -9.83
C GLU A 131 6.62 -11.92 -10.28
N TYR A 132 6.93 -10.92 -9.48
CA TYR A 132 8.10 -10.10 -9.74
C TYR A 132 8.81 -9.67 -8.46
N ARG A 133 10.11 -9.47 -8.61
CA ARG A 133 10.99 -8.87 -7.61
C ARG A 133 11.54 -7.57 -8.15
N ALA A 134 11.35 -6.50 -7.39
CA ALA A 134 11.95 -5.20 -7.62
C ALA A 134 13.08 -5.00 -6.61
N ASP A 135 14.24 -4.55 -7.06
CA ASP A 135 15.43 -4.36 -6.22
C ASP A 135 16.00 -2.94 -6.38
N LYS A 136 16.52 -2.41 -5.26
CA LYS A 136 17.18 -1.10 -5.09
C LYS A 136 16.25 0.09 -5.33
N ASN A 137 16.18 0.97 -4.32
CA ASN A 137 15.39 2.21 -4.35
C ASN A 137 13.93 1.98 -4.75
N VAL A 138 13.29 0.97 -4.15
CA VAL A 138 11.94 0.55 -4.51
C VAL A 138 10.90 1.52 -3.96
N ASN A 139 10.12 2.10 -4.87
CA ASN A 139 8.90 2.82 -4.56
C ASN A 139 7.73 2.07 -5.20
N LEU A 140 6.79 1.62 -4.38
CA LEU A 140 5.63 0.83 -4.79
C LEU A 140 4.35 1.55 -4.38
N ILE A 141 3.41 1.65 -5.31
CA ILE A 141 2.07 2.17 -5.11
C ILE A 141 1.08 1.07 -5.45
N PHE A 142 0.33 0.62 -4.45
CA PHE A 142 -0.79 -0.30 -4.60
C PHE A 142 -2.09 0.48 -4.41
N SER A 143 -3.02 0.39 -5.36
CA SER A 143 -4.32 1.05 -5.29
C SER A 143 -5.43 0.04 -5.51
N SER A 144 -6.43 0.04 -4.63
CA SER A 144 -7.62 -0.81 -4.71
C SER A 144 -8.83 -0.01 -4.19
N GLY A 145 -9.71 0.41 -5.11
CA GLY A 145 -10.85 1.26 -4.78
C GLY A 145 -10.46 2.58 -4.10
N ILE A 146 -10.97 2.81 -2.89
CA ILE A 146 -10.66 4.01 -2.07
C ILE A 146 -9.36 3.87 -1.25
N THR A 147 -8.71 2.71 -1.33
CA THR A 147 -7.47 2.41 -0.60
C THR A 147 -6.28 2.60 -1.51
N GLN A 148 -5.28 3.35 -1.03
CA GLN A 148 -4.00 3.51 -1.70
C GLN A 148 -2.89 3.31 -0.68
N VAL A 149 -1.93 2.46 -0.99
CA VAL A 149 -0.76 2.15 -0.17
C VAL A 149 0.49 2.52 -0.95
N ASN A 150 1.31 3.38 -0.37
CA ASN A 150 2.59 3.84 -0.91
C ASN A 150 3.69 3.34 0.01
N ALA A 151 4.51 2.41 -0.47
CA ALA A 151 5.75 2.00 0.16
C ALA A 151 6.92 2.67 -0.59
N PHE A 152 7.80 3.37 0.10
CA PHE A 152 8.87 4.13 -0.55
C PHE A 152 10.20 3.99 0.18
N SER A 153 11.28 4.21 -0.56
CA SER A 153 12.66 3.98 -0.13
C SER A 153 12.93 2.55 0.34
N GLY A 154 12.21 1.57 -0.20
CA GLY A 154 12.42 0.16 0.12
C GLY A 154 13.72 -0.38 -0.51
N GLN A 155 14.35 -1.34 0.18
CA GLN A 155 15.53 -2.01 -0.38
C GLN A 155 15.14 -2.96 -1.52
N TRP A 156 14.08 -3.72 -1.32
CA TRP A 156 13.49 -4.62 -2.31
C TRP A 156 11.99 -4.79 -2.03
N ALA A 157 11.25 -5.18 -3.06
CA ALA A 157 9.89 -5.66 -2.92
C ALA A 157 9.68 -6.92 -3.77
N HIS A 158 8.90 -7.83 -3.24
CA HIS A 158 8.44 -9.03 -3.93
C HIS A 158 6.92 -8.95 -4.06
N VAL A 159 6.42 -9.28 -5.24
CA VAL A 159 5.00 -9.23 -5.58
C VAL A 159 4.62 -10.56 -6.21
N SER A 160 3.59 -11.19 -5.70
CA SER A 160 2.93 -12.34 -6.33
C SER A 160 1.46 -12.03 -6.57
N VAL A 161 0.97 -12.36 -7.76
CA VAL A 161 -0.39 -12.13 -8.20
C VAL A 161 -0.93 -13.41 -8.81
N VAL A 162 -2.08 -13.85 -8.33
CA VAL A 162 -2.84 -14.97 -8.89
C VAL A 162 -4.21 -14.43 -9.27
N THR A 163 -4.70 -14.73 -10.46
CA THR A 163 -6.10 -14.46 -10.83
C THR A 163 -6.94 -15.72 -10.68
N TRP A 164 -8.22 -15.57 -10.31
CA TRP A 164 -9.15 -16.69 -10.14
C TRP A 164 -10.59 -16.24 -10.30
N GLN A 165 -11.55 -17.12 -9.99
CA GLN A 165 -12.97 -16.78 -9.82
C GLN A 165 -13.52 -17.51 -8.59
N LEU A 166 -13.51 -16.84 -7.44
CA LEU A 166 -13.99 -17.38 -6.17
C LEU A 166 -14.97 -16.38 -5.52
N PRO A 167 -15.99 -16.82 -4.78
CA PRO A 167 -16.95 -15.91 -4.13
C PRO A 167 -16.37 -15.34 -2.82
N VAL A 168 -15.27 -14.59 -2.92
CA VAL A 168 -14.56 -13.99 -1.77
C VAL A 168 -14.79 -12.49 -1.75
N SER A 169 -15.06 -11.93 -0.57
CA SER A 169 -15.20 -10.48 -0.37
C SER A 169 -13.85 -9.78 -0.49
N SER A 170 -13.86 -8.59 -1.11
CA SER A 170 -12.66 -7.77 -1.25
C SER A 170 -12.11 -7.35 0.11
N GLN A 171 -10.83 -7.60 0.33
CA GLN A 171 -10.12 -7.23 1.55
C GLN A 171 -8.69 -6.84 1.23
N VAL A 172 -8.19 -5.81 1.90
CA VAL A 172 -6.76 -5.47 1.94
C VAL A 172 -6.26 -5.65 3.36
N THR A 173 -5.18 -6.39 3.53
CA THR A 173 -4.52 -6.61 4.82
C THR A 173 -3.12 -6.07 4.76
N ILE A 174 -2.72 -5.28 5.75
CA ILE A 174 -1.38 -4.71 5.86
C ILE A 174 -0.83 -5.09 7.22
N GLY A 175 0.25 -5.85 7.24
CA GLY A 175 0.87 -6.28 8.49
C GLY A 175 2.36 -6.00 8.50
N SER A 176 2.92 -5.86 9.69
CA SER A 176 4.36 -6.04 9.86
C SER A 176 4.63 -7.51 10.19
N ASN A 177 5.51 -8.18 9.46
CA ASN A 177 5.99 -9.53 9.80
C ASN A 177 7.42 -9.44 10.37
N ILE A 178 7.79 -10.38 11.23
CA ILE A 178 9.13 -10.47 11.84
C ILE A 178 9.82 -11.72 11.27
N LEU A 179 10.95 -11.52 10.60
CA LEU A 179 11.82 -12.59 10.12
C LEU A 179 12.62 -13.21 11.27
N SER A 180 13.19 -14.39 11.04
CA SER A 180 13.97 -15.14 12.04
C SER A 180 15.17 -14.37 12.61
N ASN A 181 15.72 -13.44 11.85
CA ASN A 181 16.80 -12.54 12.26
C ASN A 181 16.31 -11.24 12.94
N LEU A 182 15.03 -11.20 13.36
CA LEU A 182 14.34 -10.03 13.93
C LEU A 182 14.17 -8.84 12.98
N SER A 183 14.57 -8.98 11.71
CA SER A 183 14.28 -7.96 10.70
C SER A 183 12.79 -7.96 10.42
N ARG A 184 12.22 -6.78 10.24
CA ARG A 184 10.79 -6.64 9.97
C ARG A 184 10.57 -6.36 8.50
N GLN A 185 9.49 -6.90 7.98
CA GLN A 185 9.04 -6.65 6.62
C GLN A 185 7.59 -6.20 6.63
N LEU A 186 7.25 -5.31 5.72
CA LEU A 186 5.87 -4.96 5.45
C LEU A 186 5.27 -6.04 4.55
N TYR A 187 4.09 -6.51 4.92
CA TYR A 187 3.29 -7.42 4.13
C TYR A 187 1.98 -6.74 3.77
N ILE A 188 1.66 -6.70 2.48
CA ILE A 188 0.37 -6.21 1.97
C ILE A 188 -0.25 -7.37 1.20
N ALA A 189 -1.41 -7.84 1.64
CA ALA A 189 -2.23 -8.77 0.89
C ALA A 189 -3.49 -8.07 0.40
N SER A 190 -3.92 -8.39 -0.81
CA SER A 190 -5.23 -8.01 -1.29
C SER A 190 -5.90 -9.21 -1.94
N VAL A 191 -7.08 -9.54 -1.45
CA VAL A 191 -7.88 -10.64 -1.95
C VAL A 191 -9.21 -10.09 -2.45
N SER A 192 -9.71 -10.68 -3.52
CA SER A 192 -10.99 -10.35 -4.13
C SER A 192 -11.58 -11.61 -4.76
N SER A 193 -12.78 -11.47 -5.33
CA SER A 193 -13.43 -12.54 -6.08
C SER A 193 -12.66 -12.98 -7.33
N ASN A 194 -11.75 -12.14 -7.81
CA ASN A 194 -11.03 -12.37 -9.06
C ASN A 194 -9.50 -12.40 -8.95
N TYR A 195 -8.94 -12.15 -7.77
CA TYR A 195 -7.49 -12.17 -7.58
C TYR A 195 -7.06 -12.39 -6.13
N ASN A 196 -5.78 -12.71 -6.00
CA ASN A 196 -4.99 -12.59 -4.78
C ASN A 196 -3.63 -12.00 -5.11
N ILE A 197 -3.30 -10.92 -4.42
CA ILE A 197 -2.04 -10.19 -4.55
C ILE A 197 -1.38 -10.21 -3.19
N ASN A 198 -0.14 -10.67 -3.13
CA ASN A 198 0.72 -10.53 -1.96
C ASN A 198 1.94 -9.70 -2.33
N ILE A 199 2.28 -8.74 -1.48
CA ILE A 199 3.40 -7.84 -1.63
C ILE A 199 4.19 -7.90 -0.32
N THR A 200 5.48 -8.16 -0.43
CA THR A 200 6.41 -8.03 0.69
C THR A 200 7.40 -6.93 0.35
N ALA A 201 7.55 -5.94 1.23
CA ALA A 201 8.50 -4.86 1.08
C ALA A 201 9.44 -4.80 2.29
N PHE A 202 10.73 -4.62 2.02
CA PHE A 202 11.77 -4.59 3.05
C PHE A 202 12.34 -3.18 3.22
N ASP A 203 12.53 -2.76 4.48
CA ASP A 203 13.04 -1.43 4.87
C ASP A 203 12.31 -0.24 4.21
N ALA A 204 11.01 -0.37 3.95
CA ALA A 204 10.22 0.68 3.33
C ALA A 204 9.52 1.57 4.38
N GLN A 205 9.47 2.86 4.11
CA GLN A 205 8.48 3.74 4.75
C GLN A 205 7.13 3.51 4.10
N MET A 206 6.04 3.57 4.87
CA MET A 206 4.71 3.38 4.32
C MET A 206 3.78 4.54 4.67
N GLN A 207 3.02 4.96 3.65
CA GLN A 207 1.87 5.82 3.79
C GLN A 207 0.67 5.16 3.12
N MET A 208 -0.48 5.25 3.74
CA MET A 208 -1.73 4.72 3.20
C MET A 208 -2.83 5.75 3.33
N ARG A 209 -3.74 5.74 2.36
CA ARG A 209 -5.00 6.46 2.38
C ARG A 209 -6.16 5.47 2.32
N TYR A 210 -7.19 5.71 3.12
CA TYR A 210 -8.47 5.02 3.11
C TYR A 210 -9.59 6.07 3.18
N GLY A 211 -10.16 6.44 2.03
CA GLY A 211 -11.03 7.62 1.95
C GLY A 211 -10.28 8.90 2.35
N ASN A 212 -10.79 9.63 3.35
CA ASN A 212 -10.13 10.80 3.95
C ASN A 212 -9.13 10.47 5.07
N ILE A 213 -9.03 9.20 5.48
CA ILE A 213 -8.11 8.78 6.55
C ILE A 213 -6.73 8.55 5.95
N THR A 214 -5.70 9.04 6.64
CA THR A 214 -4.31 8.77 6.30
C THR A 214 -3.63 7.99 7.42
N VAL A 215 -2.77 7.08 7.03
CA VAL A 215 -2.01 6.22 7.94
C VAL A 215 -0.55 6.29 7.54
N HIS A 216 0.34 6.51 8.51
CA HIS A 216 1.77 6.51 8.29
C HIS A 216 2.43 5.48 9.20
N ILE A 217 3.32 4.68 8.63
CA ILE A 217 4.09 3.65 9.34
C ILE A 217 5.58 3.92 9.13
N THR A 218 6.33 3.90 10.23
CA THR A 218 7.79 4.05 10.23
C THR A 218 8.51 2.81 9.68
N PRO A 219 9.76 2.92 9.19
CA PRO A 219 10.53 1.79 8.66
C PRO A 219 10.72 0.62 9.62
N ASP A 220 10.73 0.88 10.94
CA ASP A 220 10.84 -0.16 11.95
C ASP A 220 9.51 -0.89 12.21
N TYR A 221 8.43 -0.45 11.56
CA TYR A 221 7.06 -0.95 11.66
C TYR A 221 6.58 -1.10 13.12
N ARG A 222 6.97 -0.17 14.00
CA ARG A 222 6.53 -0.11 15.40
C ARG A 222 5.66 1.09 15.71
N PHE A 223 5.74 2.12 14.88
CA PHE A 223 4.97 3.33 15.06
C PHE A 223 3.99 3.50 13.90
N LEU A 224 2.73 3.69 14.27
CA LEU A 224 1.61 3.87 13.37
C LEU A 224 0.90 5.17 13.75
N ARG A 225 0.86 6.12 12.83
CA ARG A 225 0.11 7.37 13.00
C ARG A 225 -1.11 7.35 12.09
N ILE A 226 -2.30 7.36 12.70
CA ILE A 226 -3.58 7.43 12.01
C ILE A 226 -4.08 8.86 12.12
N ARG A 227 -4.50 9.45 11.01
CA ARG A 227 -5.05 10.80 10.97
C ARG A 227 -6.39 10.80 10.23
N SER A 228 -7.45 11.16 10.94
CA SER A 228 -8.73 11.56 10.37
C SER A 228 -8.79 13.09 10.27
N GLU A 229 -9.94 13.66 9.88
CA GLU A 229 -10.08 15.13 9.78
C GLU A 229 -9.98 15.80 11.15
N LEU A 230 -10.47 15.14 12.21
CA LEU A 230 -10.52 15.70 13.57
C LEU A 230 -9.43 15.18 14.49
N TYR A 231 -8.90 13.98 14.27
CA TYR A 231 -8.03 13.33 15.25
C TYR A 231 -6.74 12.79 14.63
N VAL A 232 -5.70 12.78 15.46
CA VAL A 232 -4.46 12.05 15.21
C VAL A 232 -4.29 11.03 16.34
N VAL A 233 -4.15 9.76 15.99
CA VAL A 233 -3.89 8.66 16.93
C VAL A 233 -2.49 8.14 16.64
N ASN A 234 -1.63 8.13 17.66
CA ASN A 234 -0.27 7.62 17.56
C ASN A 234 -0.19 6.31 18.32
N LEU A 235 -0.06 5.21 17.61
CA LEU A 235 0.08 3.88 18.18
C LEU A 235 1.55 3.46 18.12
N LYS A 236 2.08 3.03 19.26
CA LYS A 236 3.43 2.48 19.37
C LYS A 236 3.39 1.07 19.94
N THR A 237 3.83 0.09 19.16
CA THR A 237 4.03 -1.30 19.60
C THR A 237 5.46 -1.48 20.11
N ILE A 238 5.64 -2.34 21.13
CA ILE A 238 6.98 -2.58 21.72
C ILE A 238 7.62 -3.82 21.10
N ILE A 239 6.87 -4.93 21.02
CA ILE A 239 7.38 -6.24 20.61
C ILE A 239 6.67 -6.73 19.34
N SER A 240 5.46 -6.26 19.08
CA SER A 240 4.50 -7.08 18.33
C SER A 240 4.28 -6.60 16.91
N PRO A 241 3.88 -7.51 16.02
CA PRO A 241 3.34 -7.10 14.75
C PRO A 241 2.00 -6.37 14.96
N PHE A 242 1.72 -5.39 14.10
CA PHE A 242 0.36 -4.91 13.92
C PHE A 242 -0.20 -5.47 12.62
N GLU A 243 -1.52 -5.55 12.54
CA GLU A 243 -2.27 -5.84 11.33
C GLU A 243 -3.33 -4.75 11.11
N ILE A 244 -3.50 -4.30 9.88
CA ILE A 244 -4.55 -3.40 9.43
C ILE A 244 -5.39 -4.18 8.43
N SER A 245 -6.63 -4.48 8.78
CA SER A 245 -7.60 -5.11 7.89
C SER A 245 -8.54 -4.03 7.33
N ILE A 246 -8.69 -3.96 6.01
CA ILE A 246 -9.45 -2.91 5.32
C ILE A 246 -10.48 -3.57 4.41
N SER A 247 -11.71 -3.10 4.51
CA SER A 247 -12.83 -3.46 3.65
C SER A 247 -13.52 -2.20 3.13
N ASP A 248 -14.58 -2.36 2.33
CA ASP A 248 -15.40 -1.24 1.89
C ASP A 248 -16.16 -0.54 3.03
N HIS A 249 -16.28 -1.19 4.20
CA HIS A 249 -17.11 -0.74 5.31
C HIS A 249 -16.31 -0.19 6.48
N GLU A 250 -15.13 -0.75 6.74
CA GLU A 250 -14.30 -0.36 7.86
C GLU A 250 -12.81 -0.67 7.66
N MET A 251 -11.99 0.07 8.40
CA MET A 251 -10.59 -0.21 8.67
C MET A 251 -10.45 -0.59 10.14
N ILE A 252 -9.82 -1.74 10.40
CA ILE A 252 -9.50 -2.22 11.74
C ILE A 252 -7.99 -2.38 11.87
N VAL A 253 -7.39 -1.68 12.82
CA VAL A 253 -6.00 -1.88 13.25
C VAL A 253 -6.00 -2.77 14.48
N ARG A 254 -5.27 -3.88 14.44
CA ARG A 254 -5.08 -4.82 15.54
C ARG A 254 -3.62 -4.83 15.95
N CYS A 255 -3.37 -4.58 17.23
CA CYS A 255 -2.09 -4.85 17.89
C CYS A 255 -2.32 -6.07 18.79
N GLU A 256 -2.18 -7.29 18.24
CA GLU A 256 -2.73 -8.52 18.84
C GLU A 256 -2.20 -8.79 20.25
N ASN A 257 -0.88 -8.73 20.42
CA ASN A 257 -0.21 -8.98 21.69
C ASN A 257 -0.47 -7.86 22.72
N GLU A 258 -0.80 -6.67 22.24
CA GLU A 258 -1.22 -5.52 23.04
C GLU A 258 -2.74 -5.51 23.24
N GLN A 259 -3.47 -6.52 22.74
CA GLN A 259 -4.93 -6.64 22.86
C GLN A 259 -5.66 -5.31 22.61
N ALA A 260 -5.15 -4.54 21.64
CA ALA A 260 -5.63 -3.21 21.30
C ALA A 260 -6.16 -3.20 19.87
N ILE A 261 -7.31 -2.57 19.70
CA ILE A 261 -8.02 -2.49 18.43
C ILE A 261 -8.39 -1.02 18.18
N VAL A 262 -8.13 -0.51 16.99
CA VAL A 262 -8.62 0.78 16.53
C VAL A 262 -9.49 0.57 15.29
N GLN A 263 -10.75 0.99 15.36
CA GLN A 263 -11.72 0.85 14.27
C GLN A 263 -12.12 2.22 13.73
N LEU A 264 -12.17 2.33 12.40
CA LEU A 264 -12.57 3.52 11.69
C LEU A 264 -13.47 3.16 10.51
N LEU A 265 -14.44 4.03 10.22
CA LEU A 265 -15.27 3.94 9.01
C LEU A 265 -14.69 4.84 7.92
N PRO A 266 -14.86 4.49 6.63
CA PRO A 266 -14.38 5.31 5.53
C PRO A 266 -15.06 6.68 5.59
N ASN A 267 -14.29 7.74 5.33
CA ASN A 267 -14.80 9.12 5.32
C ASN A 267 -15.42 9.57 6.65
N SER A 268 -15.12 8.88 7.76
CA SER A 268 -15.57 9.26 9.09
C SER A 268 -14.44 9.85 9.90
N SER A 269 -14.75 10.92 10.62
CA SER A 269 -13.86 11.47 11.64
C SER A 269 -13.87 10.66 12.93
N ASN A 270 -14.84 9.76 13.13
CA ASN A 270 -14.97 8.99 14.36
C ASN A 270 -13.92 7.88 14.43
N ILE A 271 -13.33 7.71 15.61
CA ILE A 271 -12.37 6.64 15.89
C ILE A 271 -12.82 5.89 17.14
N ILE A 272 -12.90 4.57 17.04
CA ILE A 272 -13.19 3.68 18.16
C ILE A 272 -11.88 3.01 18.57
N ILE A 273 -11.49 3.14 19.83
CA ILE A 273 -10.29 2.49 20.39
C ILE A 273 -10.74 1.55 21.51
N GLY A 274 -10.39 0.28 21.39
CA GLY A 274 -10.65 -0.74 22.39
C GLY A 274 -9.35 -1.35 22.90
N THR A 275 -9.21 -1.50 24.22
CA THR A 275 -8.12 -2.26 24.84
C THR A 275 -8.69 -3.27 25.84
N ASN A 276 -8.23 -4.52 25.78
CA ASN A 276 -8.66 -5.58 26.70
C ASN A 276 -7.56 -5.94 27.71
N GLN A 277 -6.86 -4.94 28.23
CA GLN A 277 -5.83 -5.13 29.24
C GLN A 277 -5.78 -3.94 30.20
N TYR A 278 -5.03 -4.08 31.30
CA TYR A 278 -4.80 -2.98 32.22
C TYR A 278 -4.26 -1.75 31.49
N SER A 279 -5.04 -0.68 31.52
CA SER A 279 -4.84 0.54 30.75
C SER A 279 -4.95 1.74 31.68
N LYS A 280 -3.97 2.62 31.59
CA LYS A 280 -3.99 3.96 32.17
C LYS A 280 -4.28 4.96 31.07
N MET A 281 -5.36 5.73 31.20
CA MET A 281 -5.72 6.79 30.27
C MET A 281 -5.66 8.13 30.98
N ILE A 282 -5.05 9.10 30.32
CA ILE A 282 -4.93 10.50 30.73
C ILE A 282 -5.67 11.32 29.68
N ILE A 283 -6.73 12.00 30.09
CA ILE A 283 -7.50 12.89 29.23
C ILE A 283 -7.20 14.32 29.65
N ASP A 284 -6.65 15.12 28.73
CA ASP A 284 -6.66 16.57 28.86
C ASP A 284 -7.86 17.13 28.10
N ARG A 285 -8.60 17.99 28.78
CA ARG A 285 -9.84 18.58 28.30
C ARG A 285 -9.76 20.09 28.14
N GLY A 286 -8.60 20.69 28.37
CA GLY A 286 -8.48 22.14 28.45
C GLY A 286 -9.30 22.71 29.62
N ARG A 287 -10.03 23.80 29.39
CA ARG A 287 -10.73 24.56 30.45
C ARG A 287 -12.23 24.22 30.61
N GLU A 288 -12.76 23.27 29.85
CA GLU A 288 -14.19 22.98 29.81
C GLU A 288 -14.65 21.96 30.87
N ALA A 289 -15.89 22.12 31.34
CA ALA A 289 -16.46 21.30 32.41
C ALA A 289 -16.95 19.92 31.93
N VAL A 290 -16.71 18.88 32.73
CA VAL A 290 -17.12 17.48 32.50
C VAL A 290 -18.35 17.15 33.30
N ILE A 291 -19.35 16.55 32.68
CA ILE A 291 -20.49 16.00 33.42
C ILE A 291 -20.15 14.56 33.82
N LEU A 292 -19.93 14.32 35.11
CA LEU A 292 -19.73 12.99 35.70
C LEU A 292 -20.91 12.69 36.62
N GLY A 293 -21.69 11.64 36.30
CA GLY A 293 -22.85 11.25 37.10
C GLY A 293 -23.94 12.32 37.21
N GLY A 294 -24.13 13.13 36.16
CA GLY A 294 -25.10 14.24 36.15
C GLY A 294 -24.60 15.52 36.84
N ARG A 295 -23.37 15.55 37.36
CA ARG A 295 -22.78 16.73 37.99
C ARG A 295 -21.71 17.34 37.10
N GLU A 296 -21.80 18.64 36.87
CA GLU A 296 -20.75 19.42 36.23
C GLU A 296 -19.53 19.50 37.16
N VAL A 297 -18.43 18.88 36.74
CA VAL A 297 -17.12 18.90 37.37
C VAL A 297 -16.23 19.74 36.47
N ARG A 298 -15.64 20.82 37.00
CA ARG A 298 -14.61 21.59 36.29
C ARG A 298 -13.24 21.13 36.77
N PRO A 299 -12.66 20.08 36.18
CA PRO A 299 -11.36 19.61 36.62
C PRO A 299 -10.31 20.69 36.35
N ALA A 300 -9.50 21.00 37.36
CA ALA A 300 -8.23 21.67 37.14
C ALA A 300 -7.20 20.59 36.78
N GLY A 301 -7.03 20.31 35.48
CA GLY A 301 -6.02 19.38 34.97
C GLY A 301 -6.57 18.07 34.40
N ASN A 302 -5.71 17.04 34.37
CA ASN A 302 -5.96 15.80 33.64
C ASN A 302 -6.90 14.84 34.38
N ILE A 303 -7.75 14.14 33.63
CA ILE A 303 -8.52 13.00 34.14
C ILE A 303 -7.69 11.73 33.96
N ASN A 304 -7.35 11.07 35.07
CA ASN A 304 -6.69 9.76 35.04
C ASN A 304 -7.74 8.64 35.21
N LEU A 305 -7.83 7.75 34.23
CA LEU A 305 -8.66 6.55 34.28
C LEU A 305 -7.77 5.31 34.33
N LEU A 306 -8.05 4.41 35.27
CA LEU A 306 -7.43 3.10 35.36
C LEU A 306 -8.52 2.06 35.11
N SER A 307 -8.34 1.20 34.11
CA SER A 307 -9.31 0.16 33.80
C SER A 307 -8.64 -1.11 33.31
N MET A 308 -9.27 -2.26 33.57
CA MET A 308 -8.90 -3.54 32.95
C MET A 308 -9.39 -3.65 31.51
N GLN A 309 -10.38 -2.85 31.13
CA GLN A 309 -10.95 -2.77 29.78
C GLN A 309 -11.31 -1.33 29.45
N LEU A 310 -10.85 -0.83 28.32
CA LEU A 310 -11.12 0.53 27.88
C LEU A 310 -11.81 0.51 26.53
N LYS A 311 -12.92 1.24 26.39
CA LYS A 311 -13.55 1.53 25.11
C LYS A 311 -13.72 3.03 24.99
N ILE A 312 -12.98 3.63 24.06
CA ILE A 312 -12.99 5.06 23.77
C ILE A 312 -13.71 5.26 22.43
N LEU A 313 -14.61 6.23 22.39
CA LEU A 313 -15.28 6.66 21.18
C LEU A 313 -15.06 8.16 20.99
N LEU A 314 -14.28 8.53 19.99
CA LEU A 314 -13.96 9.93 19.67
C LEU A 314 -15.00 10.47 18.68
N LYS A 315 -15.85 11.40 19.13
CA LYS A 315 -17.01 11.93 18.37
C LYS A 315 -17.11 13.47 18.29
N SER A 316 -16.40 14.24 19.13
CA SER A 316 -16.43 15.72 19.08
C SER A 316 -15.10 16.40 19.48
N GLY A 317 -14.84 17.58 18.89
CA GLY A 317 -13.55 18.30 18.96
C GLY A 317 -13.24 19.06 20.26
N ASN A 318 -13.90 18.77 21.38
CA ASN A 318 -13.65 19.45 22.66
C ASN A 318 -12.58 18.76 23.51
N ILE A 319 -11.85 17.79 22.94
CA ILE A 319 -10.78 17.06 23.62
C ILE A 319 -9.46 17.47 22.95
N SER A 320 -8.54 18.07 23.71
CA SER A 320 -7.24 18.54 23.20
C SER A 320 -6.29 17.37 22.92
N PHE A 321 -6.17 16.44 23.86
CA PHE A 321 -5.48 15.16 23.64
C PHE A 321 -5.95 14.07 24.59
N ILE A 322 -5.81 12.83 24.13
CA ILE A 322 -5.94 11.63 24.94
C ILE A 322 -4.61 10.90 24.85
N HIS A 323 -4.09 10.51 26.01
CA HIS A 323 -2.98 9.58 26.09
C HIS A 323 -3.45 8.34 26.83
N ALA A 324 -3.37 7.17 26.21
CA ALA A 324 -3.65 5.91 26.87
C ALA A 324 -2.42 4.99 26.77
N SER A 325 -1.91 4.58 27.91
CA SER A 325 -0.81 3.63 28.00
C SER A 325 -1.30 2.33 28.63
N THR A 326 -0.87 1.21 28.09
CA THR A 326 -0.96 -0.09 28.74
C THR A 326 0.44 -0.51 29.21
N ASN A 327 0.56 -1.68 29.83
CA ASN A 327 1.87 -2.24 30.16
C ASN A 327 2.76 -2.47 28.93
N ARG A 328 2.19 -2.50 27.71
CA ARG A 328 2.87 -2.91 26.48
C ARG A 328 2.64 -2.01 25.25
N SER A 329 1.83 -0.95 25.36
CA SER A 329 1.53 -0.01 24.27
C SER A 329 1.32 1.40 24.77
N GLN A 330 1.56 2.35 23.86
CA GLN A 330 1.16 3.74 24.02
C GLN A 330 0.25 4.14 22.86
N ILE A 331 -0.84 4.80 23.21
CA ILE A 331 -1.90 5.33 22.36
C ILE A 331 -2.03 6.83 22.67
#